data_AF-A0A445JIW5-F1
#
_entry.id   AF-A0A445JIW5-F1
#
_cell.length_a   1.000
_cell.length_b   1.000
_cell.length_c   1.000
_cell.angle_alpha   90.00
_cell.angle_beta   90.00
_cell.angle_gamma   90.00
#
_symmetry.space_group_name_H-M   'P 1'
#
loop_
_entity.id
_entity.type
_entity.pdbx_description
1 polymer ?
#
loop_
_entity_poly.entity_id
_entity_poly.type
_entity_poly.pdbx_seq_one_letter_code
_entity_poly.pdbx_strand_id
1 'polypeptide(L)'
;MNPPTLVKRTQNINAREAALSIGDHASWHTKYKDSAYIFVGGIPFDLTEGDLLPVFAQYGEVVDVNLVRDKGTGKSKDFAFLAYEDQRSADLAVDNLNGAQVLGRIIKVDHVDKYKKKEEEDEETERLKREARGVCRAFQRGECTRGASCKFSHDEQACLIHIHAVLPWMRHPVDITRCPELPVCSVPLMKRRLQSVLEENMGISKLFPVQVALWQETVGPGDFERDLCINSPTGSGKTLAYALPIVQNLFTNPGGRLRALVVVPTRDLALQVKRIFDALASPLGLRIGLAAGQSSLRHELSSLIYLPGEDDGPDPGFLSPLWFQSKVDILVATPGRLVDHVNKLSLKHLRYLVVDEADRLLREDYQSWLPTVLKLTQSRLAKIVLSATLTRDPGRLAQLNLHHPLFLSAGKMRYRLPEYLECYKLVYDTDRVFVSFNLQRV
;
A
#
# COMPACT_ATOMS: atom_id res chain seq x y z
N MET A 1 -32.91 26.33 -7.74
CA MET A 1 -33.12 27.68 -7.19
C MET A 1 -32.09 28.60 -7.81
N ASN A 2 -32.47 29.81 -8.24
CA ASN A 2 -31.58 30.72 -8.96
C ASN A 2 -30.53 31.34 -8.01
N PRO A 3 -29.26 31.50 -8.41
CA PRO A 3 -28.21 32.06 -7.55
C PRO A 3 -28.57 33.38 -6.83
N PRO A 4 -29.25 34.35 -7.46
CA PRO A 4 -29.67 35.59 -6.80
C PRO A 4 -30.67 35.39 -5.66
N THR A 5 -31.47 34.31 -5.70
CA THR A 5 -32.47 34.02 -4.65
C THR A 5 -31.84 33.48 -3.37
N LEU A 6 -30.68 32.81 -3.48
CA LEU A 6 -29.96 32.28 -2.33
C LEU A 6 -29.17 33.39 -1.62
N VAL A 7 -28.50 34.27 -2.38
CA VAL A 7 -27.82 35.45 -1.84
C VAL A 7 -28.76 36.30 -0.99
N LYS A 8 -29.94 36.65 -1.54
CA LYS A 8 -30.97 37.42 -0.83
C LYS A 8 -31.47 36.73 0.45
N ARG A 9 -31.52 35.39 0.45
CA ARG A 9 -31.95 34.63 1.62
C ARG A 9 -30.92 34.73 2.74
N THR A 10 -29.64 34.54 2.44
CA THR A 10 -28.56 34.65 3.43
C THR A 10 -28.45 36.08 3.97
N GLN A 11 -28.51 37.09 3.11
CA GLN A 11 -28.52 38.50 3.53
C GLN A 11 -29.69 38.82 4.48
N ASN A 12 -30.88 38.25 4.24
CA ASN A 12 -32.04 38.45 5.13
C ASN A 12 -31.85 37.73 6.49
N ILE A 13 -31.22 36.56 6.51
CA ILE A 13 -30.87 35.87 7.76
C ILE A 13 -29.88 36.73 8.56
N ASN A 14 -28.79 37.19 7.93
CA ASN A 14 -27.76 38.01 8.57
C ASN A 14 -28.35 39.33 9.10
N ALA A 15 -29.20 40.01 8.32
CA ALA A 15 -29.88 41.22 8.75
C ALA A 15 -30.80 40.99 9.96
N ARG A 16 -31.45 39.82 10.05
CA ARG A 16 -32.29 39.45 11.21
C ARG A 16 -31.46 39.10 12.43
N GLU A 17 -30.33 38.40 12.28
CA GLU A 17 -29.42 38.12 13.39
C GLU A 17 -28.82 39.41 13.96
N ALA A 18 -28.41 40.34 13.10
CA ALA A 18 -27.91 41.66 13.49
C ALA A 18 -28.98 42.49 14.23
N ALA A 19 -30.23 42.52 13.72
CA ALA A 19 -31.33 43.24 14.37
C ALA A 19 -31.69 42.67 15.75
N LEU A 20 -31.50 41.36 15.95
CA LEU A 20 -31.79 40.67 17.20
C LEU A 20 -30.59 40.59 18.16
N SER A 21 -29.42 41.13 17.77
CA SER A 21 -28.17 41.06 18.56
C SER A 21 -27.84 39.64 19.04
N ILE A 22 -28.03 38.66 18.15
CA ILE A 22 -27.75 37.25 18.45
C ILE A 22 -26.23 37.09 18.63
N GLY A 23 -25.81 36.54 19.76
CA GLY A 23 -24.38 36.30 20.03
C GLY A 23 -23.78 35.17 19.17
N ASP A 24 -22.46 35.18 19.00
CA ASP A 24 -21.70 34.30 18.11
C ASP A 24 -22.08 32.81 18.19
N HIS A 25 -22.37 32.30 19.40
CA HIS A 25 -22.71 30.88 19.63
C HIS A 25 -24.10 30.46 19.15
N ALA A 26 -25.00 31.41 18.88
CA ALA A 26 -26.36 31.17 18.43
C ALA A 26 -26.58 31.54 16.95
N SER A 27 -25.56 32.12 16.30
CA SER A 27 -25.59 32.42 14.87
C SER A 27 -25.54 31.14 14.03
N TRP A 28 -26.17 31.17 12.86
CA TRP A 28 -26.09 30.09 11.87
C TRP A 28 -24.66 29.79 11.41
N HIS A 29 -23.73 30.73 11.56
CA HIS A 29 -22.30 30.56 11.31
C HIS A 29 -21.66 29.49 12.20
N THR A 30 -22.18 29.26 13.42
CA THR A 30 -21.67 28.28 14.39
C THR A 30 -21.58 26.86 13.81
N LYS A 31 -22.44 26.53 12.84
CA LYS A 31 -22.40 25.24 12.16
C LYS A 31 -21.05 24.97 11.49
N TYR A 32 -20.37 26.02 11.02
CA TYR A 32 -19.12 25.95 10.26
C TYR A 32 -17.89 26.20 11.13
N LYS A 33 -18.02 26.08 12.46
CA LYS A 33 -16.93 26.40 13.40
C LYS A 33 -15.62 25.63 13.19
N ASP A 34 -15.72 24.46 12.60
CA ASP A 34 -14.58 23.57 12.35
C ASP A 34 -14.03 23.76 10.92
N SER A 35 -14.43 24.81 10.20
CA SER A 35 -13.96 25.11 8.85
C SER A 35 -13.83 26.62 8.57
N ALA A 36 -12.61 27.07 8.27
CA ALA A 36 -12.32 28.43 7.81
C ALA A 36 -12.40 28.58 6.28
N TYR A 37 -13.05 27.65 5.58
CA TYR A 37 -13.19 27.67 4.13
C TYR A 37 -14.49 28.32 3.67
N ILE A 38 -14.38 29.22 2.70
CA ILE A 38 -15.49 29.82 1.98
C ILE A 38 -15.49 29.40 0.50
N PHE A 39 -16.69 29.34 -0.06
CA PHE A 39 -16.96 29.21 -1.49
C PHE A 39 -17.22 30.59 -2.06
N VAL A 40 -16.56 30.91 -3.17
CA VAL A 40 -16.74 32.17 -3.91
C VAL A 40 -17.18 31.82 -5.33
N GLY A 41 -18.40 32.14 -5.73
CA GLY A 41 -18.93 31.88 -7.06
C GLY A 41 -19.32 33.16 -7.81
N GLY A 42 -19.47 33.10 -9.13
CA GLY A 42 -19.80 34.26 -9.95
C GLY A 42 -18.59 35.15 -10.29
N ILE A 43 -17.38 34.60 -10.17
CA ILE A 43 -16.13 35.29 -10.42
C ILE A 43 -16.01 35.60 -11.93
N PRO A 44 -15.68 36.84 -12.32
CA PRO A 44 -15.33 37.17 -13.71
C PRO A 44 -14.23 36.26 -14.25
N PHE A 45 -14.37 35.80 -15.50
CA PHE A 45 -13.44 34.84 -16.11
C PHE A 45 -12.02 35.39 -16.30
N ASP A 46 -11.89 36.71 -16.29
CA ASP A 46 -10.63 37.43 -16.47
C ASP A 46 -9.82 37.57 -15.17
N LEU A 47 -10.40 37.22 -14.01
CA LEU A 47 -9.72 37.28 -12.72
C LEU A 47 -8.91 36.02 -12.42
N THR A 48 -7.74 36.24 -11.84
CA THR A 48 -6.82 35.19 -11.36
C THR A 48 -6.89 35.05 -9.83
N GLU A 49 -6.26 34.00 -9.29
CA GLU A 49 -6.09 33.81 -7.84
C GLU A 49 -5.42 35.03 -7.20
N GLY A 50 -4.45 35.64 -7.89
CA GLY A 50 -3.74 36.83 -7.44
C GLY A 50 -4.63 38.06 -7.30
N ASP A 51 -5.69 38.16 -8.10
CA ASP A 51 -6.64 39.28 -8.04
C ASP A 51 -7.71 39.09 -6.95
N LEU A 52 -7.98 37.83 -6.57
CA LEU A 52 -8.91 37.51 -5.49
C LEU A 52 -8.28 37.79 -4.12
N LEU A 53 -6.99 37.51 -3.95
CA LEU A 53 -6.26 37.76 -2.70
C LEU A 53 -6.50 39.16 -2.11
N PRO A 54 -6.28 40.28 -2.83
CA PRO A 54 -6.48 41.62 -2.25
C PRO A 54 -7.94 41.93 -1.91
N VAL A 55 -8.91 41.35 -2.62
CA VAL A 55 -10.35 41.55 -2.35
C VAL A 55 -10.76 40.86 -1.05
N PHE A 56 -10.21 39.69 -0.76
CA PHE A 56 -10.56 38.89 0.42
C PHE A 56 -9.66 39.17 1.63
N ALA A 57 -8.43 39.65 1.41
CA ALA A 57 -7.49 40.01 2.47
C ALA A 57 -7.98 41.13 3.40
N GLN A 58 -8.94 41.95 2.96
CA GLN A 58 -9.53 43.02 3.78
C GLN A 58 -10.32 42.51 5.01
N TYR A 59 -10.69 41.21 5.04
CA TYR A 59 -11.44 40.60 6.14
C TYR A 59 -10.59 39.63 7.00
N GLY A 60 -9.34 39.36 6.61
CA GLY A 60 -8.42 38.50 7.34
C GLY A 60 -7.27 37.95 6.49
N GLU A 61 -6.36 37.24 7.13
CA GLU A 61 -5.24 36.58 6.45
C GLU A 61 -5.72 35.36 5.66
N VAL A 62 -5.44 35.36 4.35
CA VAL A 62 -5.83 34.29 3.43
C VAL A 62 -4.68 33.28 3.33
N VAL A 63 -4.95 32.03 3.76
CA VAL A 63 -3.97 30.94 3.80
C VAL A 63 -3.96 30.13 2.51
N ASP A 64 -5.11 29.98 1.86
CA ASP A 64 -5.23 29.20 0.62
C ASP A 64 -6.26 29.81 -0.32
N VAL A 65 -5.96 29.80 -1.62
CA VAL A 65 -6.90 30.14 -2.70
C VAL A 65 -6.81 29.07 -3.78
N ASN A 66 -7.96 28.52 -4.15
CA ASN A 66 -8.09 27.58 -5.26
C ASN A 66 -9.19 28.03 -6.23
N LEU A 67 -8.80 28.73 -7.30
CA LEU A 67 -9.71 29.06 -8.41
C LEU A 67 -9.84 27.85 -9.33
N VAL A 68 -11.05 27.30 -9.40
CA VAL A 68 -11.26 26.05 -10.14
C VAL A 68 -11.32 26.33 -11.62
N ARG A 69 -10.42 25.69 -12.38
CA ARG A 69 -10.35 25.79 -13.84
C ARG A 69 -10.80 24.49 -14.51
N ASP A 70 -11.22 24.58 -15.76
CA ASP A 70 -11.53 23.42 -16.58
C ASP A 70 -10.26 22.73 -17.07
N LYS A 71 -10.12 21.43 -16.80
CA LYS A 71 -8.88 20.67 -17.07
C LYS A 71 -8.54 20.57 -18.56
N GLY A 72 -9.52 20.74 -19.46
CA GLY A 72 -9.30 20.68 -20.90
C GLY A 72 -8.93 22.03 -21.52
N THR A 73 -9.58 23.11 -21.07
CA THR A 73 -9.46 24.44 -21.70
C THR A 73 -8.63 25.44 -20.88
N GLY A 74 -8.30 25.12 -19.63
CA GLY A 74 -7.62 26.02 -18.69
C GLY A 74 -8.47 27.21 -18.24
N LYS A 75 -9.71 27.35 -18.72
CA LYS A 75 -10.58 28.48 -18.39
C LYS A 75 -11.18 28.32 -17.00
N SER A 76 -11.26 29.42 -16.26
CA SER A 76 -11.90 29.49 -14.94
C SER A 76 -13.36 29.03 -15.01
N LYS A 77 -13.80 28.22 -14.06
CA LYS A 77 -15.19 27.76 -13.94
C LYS A 77 -16.08 28.75 -13.19
N ASP A 78 -15.66 30.00 -13.05
CA ASP A 78 -16.35 31.08 -12.32
C ASP A 78 -16.51 30.92 -10.79
N PHE A 79 -15.80 29.97 -10.18
CA PHE A 79 -15.78 29.82 -8.72
C PHE A 79 -14.42 29.41 -8.17
N ALA A 80 -14.19 29.80 -6.91
CA ALA A 80 -13.00 29.50 -6.12
C ALA A 80 -13.37 29.02 -4.72
N PHE A 81 -12.43 28.34 -4.08
CA PHE A 81 -12.44 28.08 -2.65
C PHE A 81 -11.31 28.85 -1.99
N LEU A 82 -11.58 29.47 -0.86
CA LEU A 82 -10.63 30.30 -0.14
C LEU A 82 -10.64 29.94 1.35
N ALA A 83 -9.46 29.82 1.95
CA ALA A 83 -9.27 29.55 3.38
C ALA A 83 -8.72 30.78 4.08
N TYR A 84 -9.34 31.16 5.19
CA TYR A 84 -8.75 32.10 6.13
C TYR A 84 -7.95 31.38 7.21
N GLU A 85 -7.03 32.11 7.85
CA GLU A 85 -6.37 31.65 9.08
C GLU A 85 -7.39 31.48 10.21
N ASP A 86 -8.30 32.44 10.33
CA ASP A 86 -9.31 32.49 11.39
C ASP A 86 -10.74 32.32 10.87
N GLN A 87 -11.57 31.60 11.62
CA GLN A 87 -12.99 31.41 11.30
C GLN A 87 -13.78 32.73 11.29
N ARG A 88 -13.44 33.67 12.19
CA ARG A 88 -14.09 34.99 12.25
C ARG A 88 -13.92 35.77 10.94
N SER A 89 -12.79 35.62 10.28
CA SER A 89 -12.53 36.23 8.97
C SER A 89 -13.39 35.63 7.87
N ALA A 90 -13.64 34.31 7.94
CA ALA A 90 -14.59 33.64 7.05
C ALA A 90 -16.02 34.17 7.26
N ASP A 91 -16.48 34.32 8.50
CA ASP A 91 -17.81 34.86 8.82
C ASP A 91 -17.96 36.30 8.29
N LEU A 92 -16.99 37.17 8.55
CA LEU A 92 -16.97 38.54 8.04
C LEU A 92 -16.99 38.60 6.51
N ALA A 93 -16.25 37.72 5.85
CA ALA A 93 -16.24 37.65 4.38
C ALA A 93 -17.60 37.18 3.83
N VAL A 94 -18.23 36.18 4.44
CA VAL A 94 -19.58 35.71 4.03
C VAL A 94 -20.61 36.83 4.21
N ASP A 95 -20.54 37.57 5.30
CA ASP A 95 -21.54 38.60 5.60
C ASP A 95 -21.42 39.83 4.69
N ASN A 96 -20.20 40.25 4.39
CA ASN A 96 -19.96 41.51 3.68
C ASN A 96 -19.81 41.34 2.16
N LEU A 97 -19.29 40.19 1.68
CA LEU A 97 -19.02 39.98 0.26
C LEU A 97 -20.10 39.17 -0.47
N ASN A 98 -20.99 38.47 0.24
CA ASN A 98 -22.05 37.73 -0.40
C ASN A 98 -23.06 38.69 -1.06
N GLY A 99 -23.07 38.73 -2.40
CA GLY A 99 -23.89 39.65 -3.18
C GLY A 99 -23.17 40.92 -3.65
N ALA A 100 -21.88 41.07 -3.35
CA ALA A 100 -21.07 42.19 -3.84
C ALA A 100 -20.88 42.14 -5.36
N GLN A 101 -20.65 43.30 -5.99
CA GLN A 101 -20.35 43.38 -7.42
C GLN A 101 -18.85 43.49 -7.66
N VAL A 102 -18.29 42.55 -8.43
CA VAL A 102 -16.90 42.54 -8.87
C VAL A 102 -16.89 42.55 -10.40
N LEU A 103 -16.32 43.61 -11.00
CA LEU A 103 -16.30 43.84 -12.46
C LEU A 103 -17.67 43.62 -13.15
N GLY A 104 -18.75 44.11 -12.51
CA GLY A 104 -20.11 44.00 -13.05
C GLY A 104 -20.78 42.64 -12.87
N ARG A 105 -20.15 41.67 -12.19
CA ARG A 105 -20.77 40.39 -11.81
C ARG A 105 -21.04 40.34 -10.30
N ILE A 106 -22.18 39.79 -9.92
CA ILE A 106 -22.51 39.55 -8.51
C ILE A 106 -21.79 38.30 -8.05
N ILE A 107 -20.93 38.43 -7.04
CA ILE A 107 -20.27 37.27 -6.42
C ILE A 107 -21.14 36.68 -5.33
N LYS A 108 -21.16 35.35 -5.23
CA LYS A 108 -21.78 34.60 -4.13
C LYS A 108 -20.68 34.13 -3.19
N VAL A 109 -20.80 34.45 -1.90
CA VAL A 109 -19.88 33.95 -0.87
C VAL A 109 -20.66 33.12 0.14
N ASP A 110 -20.18 31.94 0.47
CA ASP A 110 -20.88 30.99 1.35
C ASP A 110 -19.89 30.11 2.12
N HIS A 111 -20.31 29.57 3.26
CA HIS A 111 -19.47 28.69 4.10
C HIS A 111 -19.35 27.27 3.53
N VAL A 112 -18.24 26.57 3.84
CA VAL A 112 -17.99 25.19 3.37
C VAL A 112 -17.49 24.28 4.50
N ASP A 113 -18.24 23.25 4.87
CA ASP A 113 -17.93 22.35 6.01
C ASP A 113 -16.73 21.39 5.78
N LYS A 114 -16.50 20.92 4.55
CA LYS A 114 -15.59 19.79 4.28
C LYS A 114 -14.80 19.93 2.98
N TYR A 115 -14.27 21.12 2.73
CA TYR A 115 -13.42 21.31 1.57
C TYR A 115 -12.08 20.60 1.77
N LYS A 116 -11.66 19.83 0.76
CA LYS A 116 -10.31 19.29 0.63
C LYS A 116 -9.79 19.70 -0.72
N LYS A 117 -8.75 20.55 -0.76
CA LYS A 117 -8.03 20.86 -1.99
C LYS A 117 -7.54 19.54 -2.58
N LYS A 118 -7.90 19.27 -3.82
CA LYS A 118 -7.25 18.18 -4.56
C LYS A 118 -5.88 18.72 -4.93
N GLU A 119 -4.84 18.10 -4.38
CA GLU A 119 -3.47 18.34 -4.84
C GLU A 119 -3.44 18.11 -6.36
N GLU A 120 -2.77 19.00 -7.10
CA GLU A 120 -2.46 18.74 -8.50
C GLU A 120 -1.47 17.59 -8.53
N GLU A 121 -2.00 16.38 -8.71
CA GLU A 121 -1.20 15.18 -8.88
C GLU A 121 -0.52 15.23 -10.24
N ASP A 122 0.78 14.93 -10.27
CA ASP A 122 1.58 14.88 -11.50
C ASP A 122 0.86 14.10 -12.61
N GLU A 123 1.02 14.53 -13.87
CA GLU A 123 0.33 13.95 -15.02
C GLU A 123 0.51 12.42 -15.12
N GLU A 124 1.67 11.92 -14.68
CA GLU A 124 1.98 10.49 -14.59
C GLU A 124 1.08 9.76 -13.57
N THR A 125 0.82 10.37 -12.41
CA THR A 125 -0.04 9.80 -11.36
C THR A 125 -1.51 9.79 -11.78
N GLU A 126 -1.98 10.86 -12.43
CA GLU A 126 -3.33 10.92 -13.00
C GLU A 126 -3.50 9.93 -14.16
N ARG A 127 -2.46 9.73 -14.98
CA ARG A 127 -2.43 8.71 -16.04
C ARG A 127 -2.54 7.30 -15.43
N LEU A 128 -1.73 6.98 -14.42
CA LEU A 128 -1.79 5.71 -13.71
C LEU A 128 -3.17 5.45 -13.09
N LYS A 129 -3.83 6.48 -12.53
CA LYS A 129 -5.20 6.37 -12.00
C LYS A 129 -6.25 6.17 -13.08
N ARG A 130 -6.08 6.73 -14.29
CA ARG A 130 -6.97 6.50 -15.44
C ARG A 130 -6.79 5.11 -16.01
N GLU A 131 -5.55 4.64 -16.08
CA GLU A 131 -5.19 3.27 -16.48
C GLU A 131 -5.78 2.26 -15.47
N ALA A 132 -5.64 2.50 -14.16
CA ALA A 132 -6.21 1.67 -13.10
C ALA A 132 -7.75 1.60 -13.09
N ARG A 133 -8.44 2.58 -13.70
CA ARG A 133 -9.90 2.59 -13.86
C ARG A 133 -10.38 1.84 -15.11
N GLY A 134 -9.45 1.45 -15.98
CA GLY A 134 -9.71 0.76 -17.24
C GLY A 134 -10.12 1.68 -18.39
N VAL A 135 -10.42 1.05 -19.53
CA VAL A 135 -10.72 1.74 -20.80
C VAL A 135 -12.15 2.31 -20.81
N CYS A 136 -12.32 3.49 -21.40
CA CYS A 136 -13.62 4.14 -21.56
C CYS A 136 -14.54 3.35 -22.50
N ARG A 137 -15.63 2.80 -21.97
CA ARG A 137 -16.65 2.07 -22.76
C ARG A 137 -17.37 2.92 -23.80
N ALA A 138 -17.47 4.23 -23.59
CA ALA A 138 -18.03 5.15 -24.59
C ALA A 138 -17.03 5.40 -25.72
N PHE A 139 -15.72 5.42 -25.42
CA PHE A 139 -14.67 5.58 -26.42
C PHE A 139 -14.57 4.33 -27.31
N GLN A 140 -14.66 3.14 -26.71
CA GLN A 140 -14.73 1.87 -27.44
C GLN A 140 -15.95 1.75 -28.37
N ARG A 141 -16.99 2.56 -28.17
CA ARG A 141 -18.17 2.63 -29.03
C ARG A 141 -18.11 3.80 -30.03
N GLY A 142 -17.05 4.61 -30.01
CA GLY A 142 -16.93 5.83 -30.82
C GLY A 142 -17.80 7.00 -30.33
N GLU A 143 -18.40 6.89 -29.14
CA GLU A 143 -19.38 7.84 -28.59
C GLU A 143 -18.76 8.82 -27.57
N CYS A 144 -17.47 8.70 -27.23
CA CYS A 144 -16.86 9.53 -26.20
C CYS A 144 -16.37 10.87 -26.74
N THR A 145 -17.00 11.96 -26.30
CA THR A 145 -16.64 13.34 -26.64
C THR A 145 -15.69 14.00 -25.63
N ARG A 146 -15.26 13.28 -24.58
CA ARG A 146 -14.52 13.87 -23.44
C ARG A 146 -13.00 13.98 -23.64
N GLY A 147 -12.43 13.32 -24.65
CA GLY A 147 -10.98 13.39 -24.95
C GLY A 147 -10.09 13.20 -23.71
N ALA A 148 -9.10 14.08 -23.52
CA ALA A 148 -8.14 14.04 -22.40
C ALA A 148 -8.75 14.33 -21.01
N SER A 149 -10.01 14.78 -20.95
CA SER A 149 -10.74 14.99 -19.69
C SER A 149 -11.51 13.73 -19.23
N CYS A 150 -11.44 12.64 -20.01
CA CYS A 150 -12.13 11.41 -19.66
C CYS A 150 -11.54 10.76 -18.40
N LYS A 151 -12.42 10.28 -17.52
CA LYS A 151 -12.05 9.59 -16.28
C LYS A 151 -11.40 8.22 -16.51
N PHE A 152 -11.56 7.67 -17.71
CA PHE A 152 -11.15 6.33 -18.12
C PHE A 152 -10.15 6.45 -19.28
N SER A 153 -9.26 5.47 -19.43
CA SER A 153 -8.24 5.49 -20.49
C SER A 153 -8.88 5.41 -21.89
N HIS A 154 -8.32 6.16 -22.83
CA HIS A 154 -8.65 6.10 -24.27
C HIS A 154 -7.55 5.39 -25.07
N ASP A 155 -6.65 4.70 -24.38
CA ASP A 155 -5.62 3.88 -25.01
C ASP A 155 -6.16 2.47 -25.26
N GLU A 156 -6.19 2.04 -26.52
CA GLU A 156 -6.59 0.68 -26.89
C GLU A 156 -5.59 -0.37 -26.34
N GLN A 157 -4.34 0.01 -26.09
CA GLN A 157 -3.34 -0.86 -25.44
C GLN A 157 -3.54 -0.94 -23.92
N ALA A 158 -4.19 0.05 -23.28
CA ALA A 158 -4.59 -0.07 -21.87
C ALA A 158 -5.65 -1.16 -21.65
N CYS A 159 -6.24 -1.69 -22.74
CA CYS A 159 -7.09 -2.88 -22.70
C CYS A 159 -6.29 -4.15 -22.34
N LEU A 160 -4.96 -4.16 -22.49
CA LEU A 160 -4.09 -5.28 -22.09
C LEU A 160 -3.76 -5.29 -20.60
N ILE A 161 -3.86 -4.14 -19.91
CA ILE A 161 -3.48 -4.02 -18.49
C ILE A 161 -4.64 -4.46 -17.57
N HIS A 162 -5.88 -4.50 -18.07
CA HIS A 162 -7.06 -4.88 -17.27
C HIS A 162 -7.94 -5.99 -17.87
N ILE A 163 -7.34 -6.89 -18.65
CA ILE A 163 -7.78 -8.28 -18.58
C ILE A 163 -7.11 -8.83 -17.32
N HIS A 164 -7.87 -9.44 -16.40
CA HIS A 164 -7.36 -10.16 -15.24
C HIS A 164 -6.51 -11.38 -15.69
N ALA A 165 -5.41 -11.11 -16.39
CA ALA A 165 -4.42 -12.06 -16.79
C ALA A 165 -3.54 -12.29 -15.57
N VAL A 166 -3.69 -13.47 -14.98
CA VAL A 166 -2.71 -14.07 -14.10
C VAL A 166 -1.30 -13.72 -14.59
N LEU A 167 -0.44 -13.23 -13.69
CA LEU A 167 0.89 -12.73 -14.02
C LEU A 167 1.65 -13.76 -14.87
N PRO A 168 2.45 -13.37 -15.89
CA PRO A 168 3.01 -14.32 -16.86
C PRO A 168 3.72 -15.53 -16.24
N TRP A 169 4.48 -15.30 -15.17
CA TRP A 169 5.21 -16.33 -14.43
C TRP A 169 4.32 -17.30 -13.61
N MET A 170 3.07 -16.94 -13.36
CA MET A 170 2.09 -17.79 -12.68
C MET A 170 1.37 -18.76 -13.63
N ARG A 171 1.54 -18.61 -14.95
CA ARG A 171 0.85 -19.45 -15.95
C ARG A 171 1.34 -20.90 -15.95
N HIS A 172 2.58 -21.12 -15.52
CA HIS A 172 3.21 -22.44 -15.47
C HIS A 172 3.66 -22.76 -14.04
N PRO A 173 2.72 -23.03 -13.11
CA PRO A 173 3.08 -23.40 -11.75
C PRO A 173 3.82 -24.73 -11.72
N VAL A 174 4.82 -24.81 -10.85
CA VAL A 174 5.38 -26.08 -10.42
C VAL A 174 4.44 -26.72 -9.42
N ASP A 175 4.04 -27.95 -9.71
CA ASP A 175 3.13 -28.72 -8.87
C ASP A 175 3.90 -29.38 -7.72
N ILE A 176 3.74 -28.82 -6.52
CA ILE A 176 4.40 -29.27 -5.29
C ILE A 176 3.93 -30.67 -4.89
N THR A 177 2.72 -31.07 -5.28
CA THR A 177 2.18 -32.40 -4.91
C THR A 177 2.97 -33.56 -5.52
N ARG A 178 3.79 -33.27 -6.53
CA ARG A 178 4.70 -34.25 -7.16
C ARG A 178 5.99 -34.44 -6.38
N CYS A 179 6.33 -33.55 -5.46
CA CYS A 179 7.50 -33.68 -4.62
C CYS A 179 7.24 -34.76 -3.55
N PRO A 180 8.09 -35.79 -3.43
CA PRO A 180 7.92 -36.79 -2.38
C PRO A 180 8.24 -36.20 -1.01
N GLU A 181 7.65 -36.78 0.03
CA GLU A 181 8.16 -36.59 1.38
C GLU A 181 9.54 -37.23 1.50
N LEU A 182 10.48 -36.50 2.10
CA LEU A 182 11.84 -36.97 2.28
C LEU A 182 12.18 -37.07 3.77
N PRO A 183 12.77 -38.19 4.23
CA PRO A 183 13.41 -38.25 5.53
C PRO A 183 14.47 -37.16 5.66
N VAL A 184 14.61 -36.57 6.85
CA VAL A 184 15.56 -35.46 7.11
C VAL A 184 17.00 -35.85 6.74
N CYS A 185 17.40 -37.10 6.99
CA CYS A 185 18.71 -37.63 6.61
C CYS A 185 18.96 -37.72 5.10
N SER A 186 17.89 -37.82 4.30
CA SER A 186 17.95 -37.95 2.84
C SER A 186 17.88 -36.61 2.10
N VAL A 187 17.70 -35.50 2.83
CA VAL A 187 17.60 -34.17 2.22
C VAL A 187 18.99 -33.70 1.76
N PRO A 188 19.21 -33.45 0.45
CA PRO A 188 20.51 -33.05 -0.06
C PRO A 188 21.00 -31.74 0.55
N LEU A 189 22.31 -31.64 0.78
CA LEU A 189 23.00 -30.45 1.29
C LEU A 189 22.58 -30.00 2.71
N MET A 190 21.70 -30.73 3.39
CA MET A 190 21.32 -30.41 4.77
C MET A 190 22.46 -30.74 5.73
N LYS A 191 22.87 -29.78 6.55
CA LYS A 191 23.97 -29.94 7.50
C LYS A 191 23.53 -30.77 8.69
N ARG A 192 24.40 -31.66 9.17
CA ARG A 192 24.14 -32.53 10.33
C ARG A 192 23.60 -31.80 11.56
N ARG A 193 24.14 -30.61 11.86
CA ARG A 193 23.67 -29.81 13.01
C ARG A 193 22.19 -29.43 12.89
N LEU A 194 21.71 -29.09 11.69
CA LEU A 194 20.30 -28.77 11.46
C LEU A 194 19.44 -30.04 11.51
N GLN A 195 19.96 -31.16 10.98
CA GLN A 195 19.28 -32.46 11.05
C GLN A 195 19.05 -32.89 12.50
N SER A 196 20.08 -32.84 13.35
CA SER A 196 19.96 -33.15 14.77
C SER A 196 18.91 -32.27 15.47
N VAL A 197 18.87 -30.96 15.19
CA VAL A 197 17.85 -30.08 15.78
C VAL A 197 16.43 -30.47 15.34
N LEU A 198 16.24 -30.84 14.08
CA LEU A 198 14.93 -31.27 13.58
C LEU A 198 14.47 -32.58 14.23
N GLU A 199 15.34 -33.58 14.28
CA GLU A 199 15.01 -34.91 14.78
C GLU A 199 14.91 -34.95 16.32
N GLU A 200 15.90 -34.39 17.02
CA GLU A 200 16.02 -34.48 18.48
C GLU A 200 15.19 -33.43 19.22
N ASN A 201 15.20 -32.17 18.75
CA ASN A 201 14.50 -31.08 19.47
C ASN A 201 13.06 -30.89 19.01
N MET A 202 12.79 -31.08 17.71
CA MET A 202 11.46 -30.86 17.13
C MET A 202 10.68 -32.14 16.85
N GLY A 203 11.33 -33.33 16.91
CA GLY A 203 10.68 -34.61 16.63
C GLY A 203 10.27 -34.80 15.17
N ILE A 204 10.89 -34.06 14.24
CA ILE A 204 10.54 -34.06 12.82
C ILE A 204 11.48 -35.05 12.10
N SER A 205 10.94 -36.19 11.68
CA SER A 205 11.69 -37.23 10.96
C SER A 205 11.58 -37.12 9.44
N LYS A 206 10.52 -36.48 8.92
CA LYS A 206 10.26 -36.32 7.49
C LYS A 206 9.80 -34.91 7.15
N LEU A 207 10.22 -34.42 6.00
CA LEU A 207 9.80 -33.15 5.44
C LEU A 207 8.61 -33.31 4.49
N PHE A 208 7.65 -32.41 4.60
CA PHE A 208 6.48 -32.34 3.73
C PHE A 208 6.84 -31.84 2.32
N PRO A 209 6.00 -32.12 1.31
CA PRO A 209 6.28 -31.75 -0.08
C PRO A 209 6.63 -30.27 -0.29
N VAL A 210 5.93 -29.35 0.40
CA VAL A 210 6.22 -27.90 0.31
C VAL A 210 7.59 -27.53 0.90
N GLN A 211 8.04 -28.25 1.92
CA GLN A 211 9.34 -28.02 2.55
C GLN A 211 10.46 -28.53 1.64
N VAL A 212 10.26 -29.69 1.02
CA VAL A 212 11.20 -30.28 0.05
C VAL A 212 11.31 -29.42 -1.20
N ALA A 213 10.18 -29.00 -1.78
CA ALA A 213 10.15 -28.17 -2.98
C ALA A 213 10.88 -26.84 -2.75
N LEU A 214 10.62 -26.18 -1.62
CA LEU A 214 11.27 -24.91 -1.29
C LEU A 214 12.76 -25.12 -1.03
N TRP A 215 13.15 -26.20 -0.35
CA TRP A 215 14.55 -26.54 -0.11
C TRP A 215 15.35 -26.69 -1.42
N GLN A 216 14.78 -27.37 -2.42
CA GLN A 216 15.44 -27.57 -3.72
C GLN A 216 15.72 -26.26 -4.46
N GLU A 217 14.79 -25.31 -4.42
CA GLU A 217 14.94 -24.01 -5.10
C GLU A 217 15.79 -22.99 -4.29
N THR A 218 16.06 -23.26 -3.00
CA THR A 218 16.77 -22.31 -2.13
C THR A 218 18.18 -22.74 -1.78
N VAL A 219 18.35 -23.88 -1.12
CA VAL A 219 19.67 -24.40 -0.71
C VAL A 219 20.17 -25.47 -1.68
N GLY A 220 19.23 -26.13 -2.36
CA GLY A 220 19.52 -27.03 -3.46
C GLY A 220 20.08 -26.30 -4.69
N PRO A 221 19.92 -26.85 -5.91
CA PRO A 221 20.50 -26.29 -7.12
C PRO A 221 20.06 -24.84 -7.44
N GLY A 222 19.00 -24.33 -6.82
CA GLY A 222 18.50 -22.98 -7.08
C GLY A 222 19.23 -21.83 -6.37
N ASP A 223 19.98 -22.08 -5.29
CA ASP A 223 20.80 -21.10 -4.53
C ASP A 223 20.19 -19.68 -4.33
N PHE A 224 18.86 -19.58 -4.15
CA PHE A 224 18.15 -18.29 -4.07
C PHE A 224 18.33 -17.35 -5.29
N GLU A 225 18.65 -17.88 -6.47
CA GLU A 225 18.74 -17.10 -7.72
C GLU A 225 17.39 -16.46 -8.10
N ARG A 226 16.29 -17.11 -7.71
CA ARG A 226 14.90 -16.73 -8.02
C ARG A 226 14.10 -16.46 -6.75
N ASP A 227 13.15 -15.53 -6.85
CA ASP A 227 12.17 -15.31 -5.79
C ASP A 227 11.06 -16.37 -5.87
N LEU A 228 10.48 -16.75 -4.74
CA LEU A 228 9.52 -17.85 -4.66
C LEU A 228 8.14 -17.36 -4.24
N CYS A 229 7.11 -17.81 -4.95
CA CYS A 229 5.72 -17.58 -4.58
C CYS A 229 5.01 -18.92 -4.41
N ILE A 230 4.53 -19.21 -3.21
CA ILE A 230 3.95 -20.50 -2.83
C ILE A 230 2.46 -20.35 -2.51
N ASN A 231 1.64 -21.12 -3.21
CA ASN A 231 0.23 -21.32 -2.91
C ASN A 231 0.02 -22.70 -2.30
N SER A 232 -0.23 -22.77 -0.98
CA SER A 232 -0.41 -24.04 -0.28
C SER A 232 -1.32 -23.90 0.93
N PRO A 233 -2.25 -24.84 1.18
CA PRO A 233 -3.23 -24.73 2.26
C PRO A 233 -2.60 -24.57 3.64
N THR A 234 -3.39 -24.06 4.60
CA THR A 234 -2.98 -24.04 6.02
C THR A 234 -2.71 -25.45 6.52
N GLY A 235 -1.80 -25.59 7.49
CA GLY A 235 -1.39 -26.91 7.99
C GLY A 235 -0.37 -27.67 7.12
N SER A 236 -0.03 -27.18 5.92
CA SER A 236 0.94 -27.86 5.05
C SER A 236 2.41 -27.72 5.49
N GLY A 237 2.70 -27.11 6.64
CA GLY A 237 4.07 -26.89 7.13
C GLY A 237 4.85 -25.75 6.46
N LYS A 238 4.14 -24.74 5.93
CA LYS A 238 4.72 -23.55 5.26
C LYS A 238 5.78 -22.81 6.08
N THR A 239 5.52 -22.62 7.39
CA THR A 239 6.43 -21.90 8.28
C THR A 239 7.82 -22.55 8.33
N LEU A 240 7.85 -23.87 8.49
CA LEU A 240 9.09 -24.61 8.48
C LEU A 240 9.75 -24.61 7.09
N ALA A 241 8.95 -24.60 6.02
CA ALA A 241 9.46 -24.61 4.64
C ALA A 241 10.41 -23.44 4.38
N TYR A 242 10.06 -22.21 4.76
CA TYR A 242 10.96 -21.06 4.60
C TYR A 242 11.98 -20.93 5.74
N ALA A 243 11.66 -21.39 6.95
CA ALA A 243 12.58 -21.27 8.10
C ALA A 243 13.85 -22.12 7.91
N LEU A 244 13.70 -23.35 7.38
CA LEU A 244 14.79 -24.29 7.14
C LEU A 244 15.97 -23.71 6.33
N PRO A 245 15.77 -23.25 5.08
CA PRO A 245 16.87 -22.76 4.26
C PRO A 245 17.45 -21.44 4.79
N ILE A 246 16.62 -20.58 5.38
CA ILE A 246 17.09 -19.33 6.02
C ILE A 246 18.04 -19.68 7.16
N VAL A 247 17.61 -20.52 8.10
CA VAL A 247 18.44 -20.89 9.26
C VAL A 247 19.74 -21.54 8.80
N GLN A 248 19.70 -22.49 7.84
CA GLN A 248 20.91 -23.13 7.32
C GLN A 248 21.96 -22.11 6.83
N ASN A 249 21.52 -21.14 6.05
CA ASN A 249 22.41 -20.15 5.45
C ASN A 249 22.87 -19.09 6.46
N LEU A 250 22.10 -18.85 7.52
CA LEU A 250 22.45 -17.89 8.56
C LEU A 250 23.43 -18.45 9.59
N PHE A 251 23.27 -19.71 10.04
CA PHE A 251 24.11 -20.27 11.11
C PHE A 251 25.55 -20.55 10.65
N THR A 252 25.79 -20.60 9.35
CA THR A 252 27.13 -20.79 8.78
C THR A 252 28.05 -19.58 9.03
N ASN A 253 27.48 -18.38 9.08
CA ASN A 253 28.21 -17.12 9.28
C ASN A 253 27.50 -16.26 10.34
N PRO A 254 27.59 -16.61 11.63
CA PRO A 254 26.96 -15.83 12.71
C PRO A 254 27.60 -14.44 12.78
N GLY A 255 26.77 -13.39 12.78
CA GLY A 255 27.26 -12.02 12.59
C GLY A 255 26.68 -10.97 13.54
N GLY A 256 25.68 -11.29 14.35
CA GLY A 256 25.03 -10.32 15.23
C GLY A 256 24.48 -9.12 14.47
N ARG A 257 23.80 -9.41 13.34
CA ARG A 257 23.22 -8.42 12.43
C ARG A 257 21.92 -8.99 11.88
N LEU A 258 20.93 -8.13 11.68
CA LEU A 258 19.66 -8.52 11.11
C LEU A 258 19.82 -8.92 9.64
N ARG A 259 19.57 -10.20 9.34
CA ARG A 259 19.80 -10.81 8.03
C ARG A 259 18.54 -11.43 7.41
N ALA A 260 17.53 -11.72 8.21
CA ALA A 260 16.23 -12.18 7.72
C ALA A 260 15.07 -11.44 8.39
N LEU A 261 14.06 -11.08 7.60
CA LEU A 261 12.83 -10.43 8.05
C LEU A 261 11.64 -11.27 7.61
N VAL A 262 10.78 -11.61 8.57
CA VAL A 262 9.55 -12.36 8.34
C VAL A 262 8.36 -11.48 8.72
N VAL A 263 7.54 -11.15 7.74
CA VAL A 263 6.36 -10.31 7.92
C VAL A 263 5.11 -11.18 7.86
N VAL A 264 4.27 -11.06 8.88
CA VAL A 264 3.03 -11.84 9.06
C VAL A 264 1.89 -10.89 9.47
N PRO A 265 0.62 -11.18 9.11
CA PRO A 265 -0.49 -10.24 9.32
C PRO A 265 -0.89 -10.05 10.78
N THR A 266 -0.77 -11.08 11.61
CA THR A 266 -1.31 -11.07 12.97
C THR A 266 -0.24 -11.33 14.02
N ARG A 267 -0.48 -10.79 15.22
CA ARG A 267 0.40 -10.98 16.38
C ARG A 267 0.51 -12.45 16.80
N ASP A 268 -0.61 -13.17 16.78
CA ASP A 268 -0.63 -14.58 17.18
C ASP A 268 0.16 -15.46 16.20
N LEU A 269 0.08 -15.15 14.90
CA LEU A 269 0.91 -15.81 13.90
C LEU A 269 2.39 -15.45 14.09
N ALA A 270 2.72 -14.19 14.39
CA ALA A 270 4.09 -13.78 14.69
C ALA A 270 4.70 -14.56 15.87
N LEU A 271 3.91 -14.78 16.91
CA LEU A 271 4.30 -15.62 18.05
C LEU A 271 4.53 -17.08 17.65
N GLN A 272 3.64 -17.66 16.85
CA GLN A 272 3.78 -19.05 16.37
C GLN A 272 5.04 -19.20 15.52
N VAL A 273 5.28 -18.27 14.60
CA VAL A 273 6.48 -18.24 13.76
C VAL A 273 7.74 -18.07 14.60
N LYS A 274 7.73 -17.14 15.58
CA LYS A 274 8.85 -16.96 16.52
C LYS A 274 9.18 -18.27 17.25
N ARG A 275 8.18 -18.98 17.79
CA ARG A 275 8.40 -20.27 18.48
C ARG A 275 9.08 -21.31 17.60
N ILE A 276 8.70 -21.38 16.32
CA ILE A 276 9.33 -22.29 15.37
C ILE A 276 10.79 -21.90 15.12
N PHE A 277 11.06 -20.60 14.92
CA PHE A 277 12.43 -20.13 14.79
C PHE A 277 13.24 -20.31 16.08
N ASP A 278 12.67 -20.11 17.26
CA ASP A 278 13.37 -20.34 18.53
C ASP A 278 13.76 -21.82 18.68
N ALA A 279 12.86 -22.75 18.34
CA ALA A 279 13.15 -24.18 18.38
C ALA A 279 14.24 -24.60 17.37
N LEU A 280 14.26 -23.98 16.18
CA LEU A 280 15.15 -24.34 15.09
C LEU A 280 16.52 -23.64 15.13
N ALA A 281 16.52 -22.35 15.47
CA ALA A 281 17.64 -21.44 15.25
C ALA A 281 18.43 -21.14 16.54
N SER A 282 17.78 -21.09 17.70
CA SER A 282 18.45 -20.83 18.99
C SER A 282 19.48 -21.92 19.35
N PRO A 283 19.22 -23.24 19.15
CA PRO A 283 20.24 -24.28 19.37
C PRO A 283 21.46 -24.14 18.45
N LEU A 284 21.32 -23.42 17.34
CA LEU A 284 22.38 -23.15 16.36
C LEU A 284 23.08 -21.81 16.62
N GLY A 285 22.73 -21.11 17.71
CA GLY A 285 23.36 -19.86 18.13
C GLY A 285 22.84 -18.60 17.42
N LEU A 286 21.68 -18.68 16.75
CA LEU A 286 21.04 -17.52 16.13
C LEU A 286 20.07 -16.85 17.11
N ARG A 287 19.97 -15.51 17.03
CA ARG A 287 19.09 -14.72 17.90
C ARG A 287 17.84 -14.25 17.14
N ILE A 288 16.67 -14.38 17.76
CA ILE A 288 15.37 -14.14 17.10
C ILE A 288 14.58 -13.05 17.82
N GLY A 289 14.32 -11.97 17.10
CA GLY A 289 13.53 -10.82 17.54
C GLY A 289 12.05 -10.96 17.21
N LEU A 290 11.21 -10.28 17.99
CA LEU A 290 9.78 -10.16 17.75
C LEU A 290 9.35 -8.70 17.81
N ALA A 291 8.67 -8.23 16.77
CA ALA A 291 8.07 -6.89 16.70
C ALA A 291 6.58 -7.03 16.34
N ALA A 292 5.75 -7.34 17.33
CA ALA A 292 4.33 -7.62 17.12
C ALA A 292 3.39 -6.89 18.10
N GLY A 293 3.90 -5.91 18.86
CA GLY A 293 3.10 -5.09 19.77
C GLY A 293 2.74 -5.83 21.06
N GLN A 294 3.64 -6.67 21.57
CA GLN A 294 3.43 -7.39 22.83
C GLN A 294 3.81 -6.56 24.05
N SER A 295 4.78 -5.67 23.86
CA SER A 295 5.31 -4.82 24.92
C SER A 295 5.49 -3.39 24.38
N SER A 296 5.91 -2.48 25.27
CA SER A 296 6.16 -1.10 24.89
C SER A 296 7.22 -1.04 23.78
N LEU A 297 7.14 0.00 22.94
CA LEU A 297 8.10 0.21 21.84
C LEU A 297 9.55 0.19 22.34
N ARG A 298 9.81 0.78 23.51
CA ARG A 298 11.14 0.84 24.11
C ARG A 298 11.66 -0.55 24.49
N HIS A 299 10.82 -1.38 25.09
CA HIS A 299 11.19 -2.73 25.50
C HIS A 299 11.42 -3.65 24.29
N GLU A 300 10.62 -3.52 23.24
CA GLU A 300 10.89 -4.22 21.98
C GLU A 300 12.23 -3.75 21.39
N LEU A 301 12.49 -2.45 21.31
CA LEU A 301 13.75 -1.92 20.79
C LEU A 301 14.98 -2.40 21.58
N SER A 302 14.94 -2.38 22.92
CA SER A 302 16.06 -2.83 23.74
C SER A 302 16.39 -4.33 23.54
N SER A 303 15.40 -5.12 23.14
CA SER A 303 15.60 -6.53 22.76
C SER A 303 16.15 -6.71 21.34
N LEU A 304 15.97 -5.73 20.46
CA LEU A 304 16.32 -5.80 19.03
C LEU A 304 17.67 -5.16 18.70
N ILE A 305 18.09 -4.15 19.45
CA ILE A 305 19.32 -3.37 19.22
C ILE A 305 20.07 -3.14 20.54
N TYR A 306 21.38 -2.91 20.45
CA TYR A 306 22.17 -2.38 21.57
C TYR A 306 21.88 -0.90 21.75
N LEU A 307 21.48 -0.50 22.96
CA LEU A 307 21.18 0.88 23.30
C LEU A 307 22.41 1.56 23.92
N PRO A 308 22.76 2.80 23.53
CA PRO A 308 23.90 3.51 24.11
C PRO A 308 23.69 3.74 25.62
N GLY A 309 24.65 3.31 26.44
CA GLY A 309 24.69 3.58 27.89
C GLY A 309 23.87 2.63 28.78
N GLU A 310 23.10 1.69 28.22
CA GLU A 310 22.37 0.67 29.00
C GLU A 310 22.97 -0.74 28.88
N ASP A 311 23.68 -1.04 27.79
CA ASP A 311 24.29 -2.35 27.55
C ASP A 311 25.83 -2.27 27.56
N ASP A 312 26.51 -3.24 28.19
CA ASP A 312 27.96 -3.51 28.06
C ASP A 312 28.29 -4.07 26.65
N GLY A 313 27.94 -3.32 25.61
CA GLY A 313 28.29 -3.66 24.23
C GLY A 313 29.78 -3.44 23.94
N PRO A 314 30.33 -4.04 22.88
CA PRO A 314 31.72 -3.80 22.49
C PRO A 314 31.93 -2.29 22.27
N ASP A 315 32.92 -1.71 22.97
CA ASP A 315 33.28 -0.29 22.86
C ASP A 315 33.41 0.08 21.38
N PRO A 316 32.51 0.91 20.83
CA PRO A 316 32.60 1.33 19.45
C PRO A 316 33.71 2.37 19.41
N GLY A 317 34.93 1.93 19.12
CA GLY A 317 36.04 2.83 18.80
C GLY A 317 35.56 3.92 17.84
N PHE A 318 36.04 5.14 18.10
CA PHE A 318 35.68 6.49 17.63
C PHE A 318 35.35 6.75 16.13
N LEU A 319 35.15 5.73 15.29
CA LEU A 319 35.16 5.84 13.82
C LEU A 319 33.87 5.38 13.09
N SER A 320 32.77 5.00 13.76
CA SER A 320 31.51 4.66 13.05
C SER A 320 30.33 5.56 13.47
N PRO A 321 29.75 6.38 12.58
CA PRO A 321 28.66 7.30 12.91
C PRO A 321 27.29 6.65 13.19
N LEU A 322 27.18 5.32 13.18
CA LEU A 322 25.91 4.59 13.28
C LEU A 322 26.01 3.50 14.36
N TRP A 323 25.55 3.83 15.56
CA TRP A 323 25.61 3.05 16.80
C TRP A 323 24.51 1.97 16.93
N PHE A 324 23.72 1.71 15.89
CA PHE A 324 22.60 0.75 15.93
C PHE A 324 23.03 -0.65 15.49
N GLN A 325 23.75 -1.36 16.34
CA GLN A 325 24.04 -2.78 16.11
C GLN A 325 22.84 -3.64 16.52
N SER A 326 22.43 -4.56 15.64
CA SER A 326 21.30 -5.44 15.93
C SER A 326 21.70 -6.56 16.90
N LYS A 327 20.88 -6.80 17.92
CA LYS A 327 20.99 -7.95 18.82
C LYS A 327 20.47 -9.24 18.18
N VAL A 328 19.77 -9.16 17.05
CA VAL A 328 19.04 -10.29 16.45
C VAL A 328 19.51 -10.56 15.03
N ASP A 329 19.44 -11.83 14.64
CA ASP A 329 19.76 -12.29 13.29
C ASP A 329 18.50 -12.39 12.40
N ILE A 330 17.38 -12.72 13.03
CA ILE A 330 16.07 -12.92 12.40
C ILE A 330 15.05 -12.07 13.14
N LEU A 331 14.23 -11.31 12.41
CA LEU A 331 13.12 -10.54 12.98
C LEU A 331 11.80 -11.07 12.44
N VAL A 332 10.89 -11.43 13.33
CA VAL A 332 9.49 -11.70 13.00
C VAL A 332 8.66 -10.49 13.39
N ALA A 333 7.90 -9.92 12.46
CA ALA A 333 7.18 -8.67 12.70
C ALA A 333 5.79 -8.64 12.06
N THR A 334 4.89 -7.85 12.67
CA THR A 334 3.66 -7.41 12.01
C THR A 334 3.92 -6.10 11.26
N PRO A 335 3.24 -5.80 10.14
CA PRO A 335 3.52 -4.64 9.30
C PRO A 335 3.56 -3.29 10.04
N GLY A 336 2.52 -2.98 10.82
CA GLY A 336 2.46 -1.70 11.54
C GLY A 336 3.60 -1.55 12.54
N ARG A 337 3.89 -2.63 13.29
CA ARG A 337 4.95 -2.59 14.29
C ARG A 337 6.34 -2.59 13.67
N LEU A 338 6.50 -3.21 12.50
CA LEU A 338 7.72 -3.13 11.71
C LEU A 338 8.00 -1.66 11.34
N VAL A 339 7.01 -0.93 10.83
CA VAL A 339 7.16 0.49 10.46
C VAL A 339 7.57 1.35 11.65
N ASP A 340 7.00 1.11 12.84
CA ASP A 340 7.41 1.82 14.07
C ASP A 340 8.91 1.66 14.39
N HIS A 341 9.49 0.50 14.07
CA HIS A 341 10.87 0.14 14.43
C HIS A 341 11.87 0.34 13.28
N VAL A 342 11.43 0.28 12.02
CA VAL A 342 12.31 0.14 10.85
C VAL A 342 13.33 1.27 10.73
N ASN A 343 12.96 2.49 11.12
CA ASN A 343 13.84 3.67 11.08
C ASN A 343 14.99 3.60 12.10
N LYS A 344 14.87 2.73 13.13
CA LYS A 344 15.89 2.50 14.17
C LYS A 344 16.66 1.20 13.96
N LEU A 345 16.26 0.39 12.98
CA LEU A 345 16.90 -0.88 12.64
C LEU A 345 17.82 -0.70 11.43
N SER A 346 19.01 -1.28 11.49
CA SER A 346 19.89 -1.36 10.33
C SER A 346 19.49 -2.55 9.43
N LEU A 347 18.92 -2.26 8.26
CA LEU A 347 18.57 -3.26 7.23
C LEU A 347 19.67 -3.48 6.18
N LYS A 348 20.87 -2.91 6.38
CA LYS A 348 21.98 -2.97 5.42
C LYS A 348 22.43 -4.40 5.09
N HIS A 349 22.25 -5.34 6.03
CA HIS A 349 22.66 -6.74 5.88
C HIS A 349 21.48 -7.69 5.66
N LEU A 350 20.29 -7.16 5.40
CA LEU A 350 19.12 -7.98 5.14
C LEU A 350 19.31 -8.74 3.83
N ARG A 351 19.19 -10.06 3.89
CA ARG A 351 19.32 -10.97 2.73
C ARG A 351 18.00 -11.63 2.37
N TYR A 352 17.16 -11.90 3.36
CA TYR A 352 15.91 -12.65 3.20
C TYR A 352 14.72 -11.83 3.64
N LEU A 353 13.68 -11.80 2.80
CA LEU A 353 12.37 -11.23 3.12
C LEU A 353 11.30 -12.31 2.91
N VAL A 354 10.60 -12.67 3.98
CA VAL A 354 9.47 -13.59 3.92
C VAL A 354 8.18 -12.81 4.14
N VAL A 355 7.20 -13.05 3.27
CA VAL A 355 5.84 -12.51 3.37
C VAL A 355 4.88 -13.68 3.51
N ASP A 356 4.48 -13.98 4.75
CA ASP A 356 3.58 -15.10 5.05
C ASP A 356 2.14 -14.60 5.20
N GLU A 357 1.18 -15.41 4.72
CA GLU A 357 -0.21 -14.98 4.48
C GLU A 357 -0.31 -13.70 3.62
N ALA A 358 0.42 -13.68 2.50
CA ALA A 358 0.54 -12.55 1.60
C ALA A 358 -0.80 -12.00 1.09
N ASP A 359 -1.82 -12.85 0.95
CA ASP A 359 -3.15 -12.45 0.53
C ASP A 359 -3.89 -11.61 1.57
N ARG A 360 -3.56 -11.73 2.86
CA ARG A 360 -4.03 -10.83 3.91
C ARG A 360 -3.15 -9.57 3.97
N LEU A 361 -1.84 -9.76 3.92
CA LEU A 361 -0.86 -8.67 4.01
C LEU A 361 -0.98 -7.63 2.89
N LEU A 362 -1.32 -8.06 1.68
CA LEU A 362 -1.49 -7.18 0.52
C LEU A 362 -2.93 -6.67 0.37
N ARG A 363 -3.86 -7.11 1.22
CA ARG A 363 -5.24 -6.61 1.20
C ARG A 363 -5.39 -5.28 1.92
N GLU A 364 -4.69 -5.14 3.03
CA GLU A 364 -4.76 -4.01 3.94
C GLU A 364 -3.58 -3.05 3.68
N ASP A 365 -3.87 -1.74 3.68
CA ASP A 365 -2.86 -0.70 3.50
C ASP A 365 -2.13 -0.45 4.83
N TYR A 366 -1.23 -1.36 5.23
CA TYR A 366 -0.44 -1.24 6.45
C TYR A 366 0.70 -0.21 6.31
N GLN A 367 0.36 1.08 6.25
CA GLN A 367 1.32 2.20 6.26
C GLN A 367 2.49 2.06 5.29
N SER A 368 2.26 1.48 4.10
CA SER A 368 3.30 1.30 3.08
C SER A 368 4.57 0.60 3.60
N TRP A 369 4.40 -0.39 4.50
CA TRP A 369 5.52 -1.14 5.10
C TRP A 369 6.48 -1.72 4.05
N LEU A 370 5.93 -2.28 2.96
CA LEU A 370 6.71 -2.97 1.93
C LEU A 370 7.62 -1.99 1.15
N PRO A 371 7.10 -0.89 0.57
CA PRO A 371 7.95 0.16 0.00
C PRO A 371 9.02 0.67 0.97
N THR A 372 8.68 0.82 2.24
CA THR A 372 9.62 1.33 3.27
C THR A 372 10.78 0.36 3.49
N VAL A 373 10.50 -0.95 3.62
CA VAL A 373 11.53 -1.99 3.73
C VAL A 373 12.41 -2.02 2.47
N LEU A 374 11.80 -2.06 1.29
CA LEU A 374 12.55 -2.15 0.02
C LEU A 374 13.46 -0.93 -0.21
N LYS A 375 13.04 0.27 0.22
CA LYS A 375 13.84 1.50 0.13
C LYS A 375 15.07 1.48 1.06
N LEU A 376 14.97 0.84 2.21
CA LEU A 376 16.03 0.80 3.22
C LEU A 376 17.05 -0.33 2.99
N THR A 377 16.75 -1.26 2.08
CA THR A 377 17.65 -2.37 1.74
C THR A 377 18.59 -1.99 0.61
N GLN A 378 19.89 -2.25 0.80
CA GLN A 378 20.95 -1.87 -0.17
C GLN A 378 21.28 -2.99 -1.17
N SER A 379 21.01 -4.25 -0.79
CA SER A 379 21.30 -5.43 -1.60
C SER A 379 20.03 -6.11 -2.09
N ARG A 380 20.18 -6.91 -3.15
CA ARG A 380 19.14 -7.85 -3.60
C ARG A 380 18.65 -8.69 -2.42
N LEU A 381 17.34 -8.65 -2.18
CA LEU A 381 16.67 -9.54 -1.23
C LEU A 381 16.20 -10.79 -1.93
N ALA A 382 16.48 -11.95 -1.34
CA ALA A 382 15.79 -13.19 -1.69
C ALA A 382 14.39 -13.16 -1.05
N LYS A 383 13.35 -13.11 -1.88
CA LYS A 383 11.96 -12.98 -1.40
C LYS A 383 11.25 -14.32 -1.46
N ILE A 384 10.59 -14.68 -0.36
CA ILE A 384 9.69 -15.84 -0.30
C ILE A 384 8.31 -15.36 0.11
N VAL A 385 7.33 -15.61 -0.75
CA VAL A 385 5.95 -15.17 -0.58
C VAL A 385 5.08 -16.41 -0.40
N LEU A 386 4.36 -16.51 0.70
CA LEU A 386 3.51 -17.65 1.00
C LEU A 386 2.07 -17.20 1.20
N SER A 387 1.14 -17.95 0.62
CA SER A 387 -0.28 -17.72 0.81
C SER A 387 -1.06 -19.04 0.76
N ALA A 388 -2.10 -19.14 1.58
CA ALA A 388 -3.03 -20.27 1.53
C ALA A 388 -4.11 -20.11 0.45
N THR A 389 -4.50 -18.86 0.19
CA THR A 389 -5.44 -18.52 -0.86
C THR A 389 -4.86 -17.41 -1.69
N LEU A 390 -4.49 -17.72 -2.93
CA LEU A 390 -3.97 -16.69 -3.80
C LEU A 390 -4.93 -15.50 -3.91
N THR A 391 -4.38 -14.29 -3.86
CA THR A 391 -5.15 -13.05 -3.96
C THR A 391 -6.10 -13.10 -5.16
N ARG A 392 -7.36 -12.65 -4.94
CA ARG A 392 -8.35 -12.49 -6.03
C ARG A 392 -7.90 -11.48 -7.08
N ASP A 393 -6.93 -10.65 -6.72
CA ASP A 393 -6.30 -9.67 -7.58
C ASP A 393 -4.78 -9.97 -7.66
N PRO A 394 -4.33 -10.71 -8.69
CA PRO A 394 -2.93 -11.01 -8.93
C PRO A 394 -2.07 -9.74 -9.11
N GLY A 395 -2.67 -8.60 -9.50
CA GLY A 395 -1.96 -7.34 -9.67
C GLY A 395 -1.31 -6.84 -8.37
N ARG A 396 -1.86 -7.20 -7.21
CA ARG A 396 -1.26 -6.86 -5.90
C ARG A 396 0.05 -7.58 -5.65
N LEU A 397 0.26 -8.77 -6.22
CA LEU A 397 1.54 -9.47 -6.12
C LEU A 397 2.65 -8.75 -6.91
N ALA A 398 2.29 -7.96 -7.94
CA ALA A 398 3.27 -7.19 -8.70
C ALA A 398 4.00 -6.16 -7.82
N GLN A 399 3.35 -5.66 -6.76
CA GLN A 399 3.94 -4.69 -5.81
C GLN A 399 5.12 -5.26 -5.03
N LEU A 400 5.23 -6.60 -4.93
CA LEU A 400 6.37 -7.26 -4.28
C LEU A 400 7.67 -7.16 -5.09
N ASN A 401 7.57 -6.76 -6.37
CA ASN A 401 8.70 -6.61 -7.29
C ASN A 401 9.63 -7.84 -7.26
N LEU A 402 9.04 -9.02 -7.48
CA LEU A 402 9.76 -10.29 -7.41
C LEU A 402 10.69 -10.45 -8.63
N HIS A 403 11.88 -10.97 -8.39
CA HIS A 403 12.90 -11.22 -9.41
C HIS A 403 12.89 -12.66 -9.89
N HIS A 404 12.70 -12.86 -11.19
CA HIS A 404 12.55 -14.17 -11.83
C HIS A 404 11.66 -15.12 -11.00
N PRO A 405 10.43 -14.70 -10.64
CA PRO A 405 9.60 -15.43 -9.69
C PRO A 405 9.23 -16.83 -10.19
N LEU A 406 9.35 -17.82 -9.31
CA LEU A 406 8.84 -19.16 -9.51
C LEU A 406 7.55 -19.36 -8.71
N PHE A 407 6.49 -19.80 -9.40
CA PHE A 407 5.21 -20.09 -8.76
C PHE A 407 5.08 -21.57 -8.41
N LEU A 408 5.00 -21.87 -7.12
CA LEU A 408 4.80 -23.22 -6.59
C LEU A 408 3.36 -23.36 -6.11
N SER A 409 2.64 -24.40 -6.56
CA SER A 409 1.23 -24.62 -6.19
C SER A 409 1.00 -26.03 -5.67
N ALA A 410 0.32 -26.15 -4.51
CA ALA A 410 -0.17 -27.41 -3.97
C ALA A 410 -1.68 -27.54 -4.27
N GLY A 411 -2.02 -28.27 -5.34
CA GLY A 411 -3.41 -28.61 -5.68
C GLY A 411 -3.72 -28.57 -7.18
N LYS A 412 -4.82 -29.25 -7.58
CA LYS A 412 -5.35 -29.15 -8.95
C LYS A 412 -5.63 -27.69 -9.28
N MET A 413 -4.88 -27.15 -10.24
CA MET A 413 -5.20 -25.91 -10.91
C MET A 413 -6.66 -25.99 -11.37
N ARG A 414 -7.57 -25.25 -10.72
CA ARG A 414 -8.98 -25.21 -11.12
C ARG A 414 -9.16 -24.73 -12.56
N TYR A 415 -8.16 -24.03 -13.10
CA TYR A 415 -8.12 -23.51 -14.46
C TYR A 415 -6.72 -23.73 -15.03
N ARG A 416 -6.61 -24.44 -16.15
CA ARG A 416 -5.40 -24.43 -16.99
C ARG A 416 -5.52 -23.18 -17.86
N LEU A 417 -4.66 -22.20 -17.62
CA LEU A 417 -4.70 -20.94 -18.38
C LEU A 417 -4.15 -21.23 -19.79
N PRO A 418 -4.88 -20.89 -20.85
CA PRO A 418 -4.43 -21.16 -22.21
C PRO A 418 -3.14 -20.40 -22.52
N GLU A 419 -2.26 -20.99 -23.33
CA GLU A 419 -0.98 -20.39 -23.75
C GLU A 419 -1.20 -19.08 -24.54
N TYR A 420 -2.33 -19.01 -25.25
CA TYR A 420 -2.77 -17.86 -26.03
C TYR A 420 -4.16 -17.44 -25.56
N LEU A 421 -4.31 -16.16 -25.18
CA LEU A 421 -5.62 -15.55 -24.94
C LEU A 421 -6.07 -14.89 -26.24
N GLU A 422 -6.84 -15.62 -27.04
CA GLU A 422 -7.53 -15.03 -28.19
C GLU A 422 -8.90 -14.51 -27.75
N CYS A 423 -9.10 -13.20 -27.86
CA CYS A 423 -10.35 -12.55 -27.50
C CYS A 423 -11.23 -12.46 -28.75
N TYR A 424 -12.27 -13.30 -28.82
CA TYR A 424 -13.24 -13.25 -29.92
C TYR A 424 -14.47 -12.44 -29.50
N LYS A 425 -14.76 -11.35 -30.23
CA LYS A 425 -15.99 -10.58 -30.07
C LYS A 425 -17.03 -11.12 -31.04
N LEU A 426 -17.90 -12.01 -30.56
CA LEU A 426 -19.08 -12.45 -31.31
C LEU A 426 -20.18 -11.38 -31.19
N VAL A 427 -20.48 -10.71 -32.30
CA VAL A 427 -21.60 -9.77 -32.41
C VAL A 427 -22.73 -10.52 -33.12
N TYR A 428 -23.79 -10.85 -32.39
CA TYR A 428 -25.01 -11.41 -32.97
C TYR A 428 -26.12 -10.37 -32.87
N ASP A 429 -26.71 -10.02 -34.01
CA ASP A 429 -27.74 -8.99 -34.10
C ASP A 429 -29.12 -9.65 -34.11
N THR A 430 -29.72 -9.74 -32.92
CA THR A 430 -31.17 -9.91 -32.76
C THR A 430 -31.64 -9.05 -31.60
N ASP A 431 -32.65 -8.24 -31.87
CA ASP A 431 -33.18 -7.18 -31.01
C ASP A 431 -33.16 -7.51 -29.49
N ARG A 432 -32.31 -6.74 -28.79
CA ARG A 432 -32.36 -6.39 -27.34
C ARG A 432 -31.67 -7.27 -26.30
N VAL A 433 -30.74 -8.17 -26.65
CA VAL A 433 -29.80 -8.72 -25.64
C VAL A 433 -28.39 -8.91 -26.23
N PHE A 434 -27.42 -8.14 -25.75
CA PHE A 434 -26.00 -8.42 -26.00
C PHE A 434 -25.51 -9.43 -24.97
N VAL A 435 -25.20 -10.65 -25.40
CA VAL A 435 -24.50 -11.64 -24.57
C VAL A 435 -23.07 -11.75 -25.07
N SER A 436 -22.10 -11.21 -24.31
CA SER A 436 -20.68 -11.46 -24.58
C SER A 436 -20.28 -12.78 -23.95
N PHE A 437 -19.93 -13.78 -24.76
CA PHE A 437 -19.26 -14.98 -24.29
C PHE A 437 -17.77 -14.86 -24.57
N ASN A 438 -16.94 -15.02 -23.54
CA ASN A 438 -15.54 -15.35 -23.74
C ASN A 438 -15.48 -16.84 -24.04
N LEU A 439 -15.36 -17.21 -25.32
CA LEU A 439 -15.14 -18.58 -25.71
C LEU A 439 -13.68 -18.97 -25.42
N GLN A 440 -13.49 -19.85 -24.45
CA GLN A 440 -12.26 -20.63 -24.32
C GLN A 440 -12.29 -21.73 -25.39
N ARG A 441 -11.34 -21.70 -26.34
CA ARG A 441 -11.00 -22.90 -27.09
C ARG A 441 -10.06 -23.73 -26.19
N VAL A 442 -10.54 -24.88 -25.72
CA VAL A 442 -9.75 -25.86 -24.94
C VAL A 442 -8.80 -26.61 -25.86
#